data_AF-A0A357G0X1-F1
#
_entry.id   AF-A0A357G0X1-F1
#
_cell.length_a   1.000
_cell.length_b   1.000
_cell.length_c   1.000
_cell.angle_alpha   90.00
_cell.angle_beta   90.00
_cell.angle_gamma   90.00
#
_symmetry.space_group_name_H-M   'P 1'
#
loop_
_entity.id
_entity.type
_entity.pdbx_description
1 polymer ?
#
loop_
_entity_poly.entity_id
_entity_poly.type
_entity_poly.pdbx_seq_one_letter_code
_entity_poly.pdbx_strand_id
1 'polypeptide(L)'
;DTPGHEDFSEDTYRVLTAVDSAIMVIDCAKGIEARTLKLFEVCRMRDMPIITFINKMDRDGQDPIDLLDEIESKLALDVTPASWPIGMGRDFKGCYDLINDRLILFNRTKGEKLEDGIACSGLDDPRLAELLPADQLAKLREDVEMVRGVYQPFDQKAFLEGHLTPVFFGSAVNNFGVRELLGGIGTYAPPPRRQKTQSRDVMPDEEKVTAFVFKIQANMDPKHRDRIAFVRVCSGKFKKGMKLKHVRSGKMLTIHSPLLFMAQDREMAEEAFAGDIIGLPNYGGLRIGDALSEGEDLVFSDIPSFAPELMQKARPLDPLKAKHLGRALEQLAEEGAARVFKPVFGSDWIVGVVGALQFDVLADRIRTEYEIPVKFEQTQLHTARWIQADDQKALKAFIDSNQSAIANDHDGDPVFLARNDWHLTDAIDKNKAIRFVATK
;
A
#
# COMPACT_ATOMS: atom_id res chain seq x y z
N ASP A 1 5.34 -0.71 -6.28
CA ASP A 1 4.19 -0.11 -6.98
C ASP A 1 2.90 -0.51 -6.28
N THR A 2 1.96 0.43 -6.19
CA THR A 2 0.62 0.26 -5.59
C THR A 2 -0.41 0.26 -6.73
N PRO A 3 -1.00 -0.88 -7.09
CA PRO A 3 -1.95 -0.95 -8.20
C PRO A 3 -3.10 0.07 -8.06
N GLY A 4 -3.31 0.89 -9.10
CA GLY A 4 -4.42 1.83 -9.21
C GLY A 4 -5.55 1.32 -10.11
N HIS A 5 -6.74 1.91 -10.00
CA HIS A 5 -7.96 1.56 -10.76
C HIS A 5 -8.49 0.12 -10.52
N GLU A 6 -8.92 -0.65 -11.54
CA GLU A 6 -9.84 -1.81 -11.42
C GLU A 6 -9.36 -2.94 -10.48
N ASP A 7 -8.06 -2.98 -10.21
CA ASP A 7 -7.37 -3.99 -9.40
C ASP A 7 -7.09 -3.54 -7.96
N PHE A 8 -7.85 -2.58 -7.42
CA PHE A 8 -7.68 -2.17 -6.02
C PHE A 8 -7.90 -3.35 -5.08
N SER A 9 -6.80 -3.87 -4.55
CA SER A 9 -6.75 -5.09 -3.76
C SER A 9 -6.14 -4.86 -2.39
N GLU A 10 -6.27 -5.86 -1.51
CA GLU A 10 -5.63 -5.89 -0.20
C GLU A 10 -4.10 -5.70 -0.31
N ASP A 11 -3.49 -6.04 -1.44
CA ASP A 11 -2.07 -5.83 -1.70
C ASP A 11 -1.66 -4.37 -1.59
N THR A 12 -2.54 -3.42 -1.95
CA THR A 12 -2.22 -1.99 -1.86
C THR A 12 -1.97 -1.59 -0.41
N TYR A 13 -2.85 -2.02 0.50
CA TYR A 13 -2.69 -1.77 1.93
C TYR A 13 -1.47 -2.49 2.51
N ARG A 14 -1.14 -3.67 1.98
CA ARG A 14 0.04 -4.45 2.40
C ARG A 14 1.35 -3.82 1.95
N VAL A 15 1.39 -3.23 0.76
CA VAL A 15 2.56 -2.48 0.29
C VAL A 15 2.83 -1.29 1.21
N LEU A 16 1.79 -0.63 1.74
CA LEU A 16 1.95 0.46 2.70
C LEU A 16 2.60 0.01 4.02
N THR A 17 2.64 -1.28 4.32
CA THR A 17 3.33 -1.79 5.53
C THR A 17 4.83 -1.96 5.34
N ALA A 18 5.31 -1.96 4.10
CA ALA A 18 6.70 -2.17 3.76
C ALA A 18 7.46 -0.88 3.43
N VAL A 19 6.79 0.28 3.52
CA VAL A 19 7.36 1.60 3.18
C VAL A 19 7.40 2.51 4.41
N ASP A 20 8.37 3.43 4.42
CA ASP A 20 8.56 4.36 5.53
C ASP A 20 7.87 5.71 5.31
N SER A 21 7.55 6.04 4.05
CA SER A 21 6.81 7.23 3.63
C SER A 21 6.05 6.95 2.33
N ALA A 22 5.06 7.78 2.01
CA ALA A 22 4.31 7.70 0.76
C ALA A 22 4.36 9.00 -0.04
N ILE A 23 4.12 8.87 -1.35
CA ILE A 23 3.92 10.01 -2.25
C ILE A 23 2.46 9.98 -2.68
N MET A 24 1.72 11.04 -2.34
CA MET A 24 0.34 11.21 -2.77
C MET A 24 0.31 12.03 -4.04
N VAL A 25 -0.16 11.43 -5.14
CA VAL A 25 -0.31 12.12 -6.43
C VAL A 25 -1.76 12.54 -6.62
N ILE A 26 -2.00 13.83 -6.79
CA ILE A 26 -3.33 14.43 -6.98
C ILE A 26 -3.41 15.00 -8.41
N ASP A 27 -4.55 14.82 -9.06
CA ASP A 27 -4.85 15.46 -10.34
C ASP A 27 -5.36 16.89 -10.08
N CYS A 28 -4.68 17.92 -10.61
CA CYS A 28 -5.04 19.32 -10.38
C CYS A 28 -6.46 19.66 -10.85
N ALA A 29 -7.04 18.92 -11.80
CA ALA A 29 -8.40 19.17 -12.26
C ALA A 29 -9.45 18.53 -11.34
N LYS A 30 -9.12 17.40 -10.71
CA LYS A 30 -10.09 16.61 -9.92
C LYS A 30 -9.98 16.82 -8.42
N GLY A 31 -8.83 17.22 -7.91
CA GLY A 31 -8.59 17.31 -6.48
C GLY A 31 -8.64 15.93 -5.81
N ILE A 32 -9.17 15.86 -4.60
CA ILE A 32 -9.22 14.62 -3.81
C ILE A 32 -10.38 13.72 -4.23
N GLU A 33 -10.03 12.57 -4.80
CA GLU A 33 -10.98 11.50 -5.13
C GLU A 33 -11.21 10.57 -3.93
N ALA A 34 -12.37 9.88 -3.90
CA ALA A 34 -12.76 9.01 -2.77
C ALA A 34 -11.73 7.91 -2.44
N ARG A 35 -10.95 7.44 -3.42
CA ARG A 35 -9.89 6.44 -3.21
C ARG A 35 -8.66 7.04 -2.53
N THR A 36 -8.31 8.27 -2.89
CA THR A 36 -7.23 9.03 -2.26
C THR A 36 -7.52 9.18 -0.76
N LEU A 37 -8.77 9.47 -0.40
CA LEU A 37 -9.21 9.53 0.99
C LEU A 37 -9.00 8.20 1.73
N LYS A 38 -9.45 7.07 1.16
CA LYS A 38 -9.30 5.75 1.79
C LYS A 38 -7.83 5.35 2.00
N LEU A 39 -6.97 5.60 1.00
CA LEU A 39 -5.54 5.30 1.13
C LEU A 39 -4.89 6.21 2.17
N PHE A 40 -5.26 7.49 2.17
CA PHE A 40 -4.79 8.45 3.15
C PHE A 40 -5.15 8.04 4.58
N GLU A 41 -6.37 7.57 4.83
CA GLU A 41 -6.78 7.07 6.15
C GLU A 41 -5.86 5.94 6.65
N VAL A 42 -5.43 5.04 5.75
CA VAL A 42 -4.48 3.97 6.10
C VAL A 42 -3.09 4.50 6.40
N CYS A 43 -2.61 5.49 5.63
CA CYS A 43 -1.36 6.17 5.92
C CYS A 43 -1.40 6.90 7.27
N ARG A 44 -2.52 7.57 7.57
CA ARG A 44 -2.77 8.31 8.81
C ARG A 44 -2.80 7.40 10.03
N MET A 45 -3.44 6.22 9.94
CA MET A 45 -3.42 5.23 11.03
C MET A 45 -2.00 4.75 11.41
N ARG A 46 -1.00 5.03 10.58
CA ARG A 46 0.40 4.62 10.75
C ARG A 46 1.37 5.77 10.98
N ASP A 47 0.85 6.99 11.18
CA ASP A 47 1.66 8.21 11.29
C ASP A 47 2.74 8.24 10.17
N MET A 48 2.33 7.90 8.95
CA MET A 48 3.25 7.78 7.82
C MET A 48 3.44 9.15 7.15
N PRO A 49 4.68 9.63 7.00
CA PRO A 49 4.97 10.86 6.29
C PRO A 49 4.52 10.77 4.83
N ILE A 50 3.84 11.82 4.36
CA ILE A 50 3.32 11.92 3.00
C ILE A 50 3.87 13.15 2.33
N ILE A 51 4.43 12.97 1.13
CA ILE A 51 4.77 14.06 0.22
C ILE A 51 3.68 14.16 -0.83
N THR A 52 3.14 15.35 -1.04
CA THR A 52 2.05 15.55 -2.01
C THR A 52 2.59 16.12 -3.31
N PHE A 53 2.16 15.55 -4.43
CA PHE A 53 2.47 16.03 -5.77
C PHE A 53 1.17 16.31 -6.54
N ILE A 54 0.89 17.59 -6.79
CA ILE A 54 -0.20 18.04 -7.64
C ILE A 54 0.28 17.98 -9.09
N ASN A 55 -0.28 17.02 -9.81
CA ASN A 55 0.08 16.67 -11.18
C ASN A 55 -0.88 17.31 -12.19
N LYS A 56 -0.45 17.31 -13.46
CA LYS A 56 -1.19 17.78 -14.65
C LYS A 56 -1.35 19.30 -14.73
N MET A 57 -0.43 20.08 -14.18
CA MET A 57 -0.44 21.55 -14.32
C MET A 57 -0.35 22.05 -15.78
N ASP A 58 -0.01 21.18 -16.73
CA ASP A 58 -0.13 21.41 -18.18
C ASP A 58 -1.57 21.49 -18.70
N ARG A 59 -2.56 21.19 -17.85
CA ARG A 59 -4.00 21.25 -18.14
C ARG A 59 -4.68 22.28 -17.25
N ASP A 60 -5.83 22.76 -17.72
CA ASP A 60 -6.71 23.60 -16.91
C ASP A 60 -7.27 22.74 -15.76
N GLY A 61 -7.31 23.30 -14.57
CA GLY A 61 -7.72 22.61 -13.36
C GLY A 61 -8.31 23.56 -12.33
N GLN A 62 -8.35 23.11 -11.08
CA GLN A 62 -8.77 23.92 -9.94
C GLN A 62 -7.69 24.94 -9.57
N ASP A 63 -8.09 25.98 -8.83
CA ASP A 63 -7.12 26.94 -8.32
C ASP A 63 -6.16 26.26 -7.32
N PRO A 64 -4.85 26.55 -7.34
CA PRO A 64 -3.89 25.97 -6.41
C PRO A 64 -4.25 26.16 -4.94
N ILE A 65 -4.87 27.30 -4.57
CA ILE A 65 -5.28 27.58 -3.19
C ILE A 65 -6.44 26.67 -2.80
N ASP A 66 -7.45 26.57 -3.67
CA ASP A 66 -8.60 25.67 -3.45
C ASP A 66 -8.14 24.21 -3.27
N LEU A 67 -7.12 23.77 -4.02
CA LEU A 67 -6.53 22.44 -3.88
C LEU A 67 -5.83 22.24 -2.53
N LEU A 68 -5.11 23.25 -2.04
CA LEU A 68 -4.47 23.19 -0.72
C LEU A 68 -5.51 23.15 0.40
N ASP A 69 -6.53 23.99 0.32
CA ASP A 69 -7.64 24.02 1.27
C ASP A 69 -8.44 22.71 1.25
N GLU A 70 -8.61 22.11 0.07
CA GLU A 70 -9.22 20.78 -0.07
C GLU A 70 -8.38 19.70 0.63
N ILE A 71 -7.05 19.73 0.47
CA ILE A 71 -6.13 18.80 1.14
C ILE A 71 -6.22 18.98 2.66
N GLU A 72 -6.09 20.21 3.14
CA GLU A 72 -6.11 20.50 4.57
C GLU A 72 -7.44 20.09 5.21
N SER A 73 -8.57 20.46 4.59
CA SER A 73 -9.90 20.19 5.13
C SER A 73 -10.31 18.71 5.07
N LYS A 74 -10.11 18.03 3.93
CA LYS A 74 -10.55 16.64 3.75
C LYS A 74 -9.63 15.64 4.43
N LEU A 75 -8.32 15.92 4.46
CA LEU A 75 -7.34 15.01 5.03
C LEU A 75 -7.01 15.38 6.49
N ALA A 76 -7.42 16.56 6.97
CA ALA A 76 -7.08 17.09 8.29
C ALA A 76 -5.57 16.97 8.54
N LEU A 77 -4.81 17.58 7.63
CA LEU A 77 -3.35 17.52 7.51
C LEU A 77 -2.82 18.91 7.17
N ASP A 78 -1.79 19.38 7.86
CA ASP A 78 -1.20 20.68 7.59
C ASP A 78 -0.48 20.64 6.23
N VAL A 79 -0.65 21.69 5.43
CA VAL A 79 -0.03 21.79 4.11
C VAL A 79 1.04 22.87 4.09
N THR A 80 2.20 22.54 3.53
CA THR A 80 3.25 23.50 3.23
C THR A 80 3.58 23.44 1.74
N PRO A 81 3.29 24.50 0.98
CA PRO A 81 3.73 24.57 -0.41
C PRO A 81 5.26 24.59 -0.51
N ALA A 82 5.84 23.54 -1.11
CA ALA A 82 7.27 23.45 -1.40
C ALA A 82 7.61 24.11 -2.74
N SER A 83 6.69 24.04 -3.70
CA SER A 83 6.73 24.82 -4.93
C SER A 83 5.38 25.48 -5.19
N TRP A 84 5.36 26.54 -6.01
CA TRP A 84 4.15 27.25 -6.42
C TRP A 84 4.06 27.33 -7.94
N PRO A 85 2.93 26.97 -8.58
CA PRO A 85 2.81 27.00 -10.02
C PRO A 85 2.65 28.44 -10.56
N ILE A 86 3.23 28.70 -11.73
CA ILE A 86 3.12 29.97 -12.44
C ILE A 86 2.23 29.77 -13.67
N GLY A 87 0.97 30.17 -13.53
CA GLY A 87 -0.08 29.87 -14.51
C GLY A 87 -0.56 28.41 -14.45
N MET A 88 -1.42 28.04 -15.39
CA MET A 88 -1.96 26.68 -15.53
C MET A 88 -2.33 26.42 -16.99
N GLY A 89 -2.54 25.15 -17.34
CA GLY A 89 -3.02 24.79 -18.67
C GLY A 89 -2.13 25.34 -19.77
N ARG A 90 -2.71 26.08 -20.71
CA ARG A 90 -1.97 26.68 -21.84
C ARG A 90 -0.94 27.72 -21.41
N ASP A 91 -1.19 28.39 -20.29
CA ASP A 91 -0.39 29.51 -19.81
C ASP A 91 0.64 29.10 -18.74
N PHE A 92 0.73 27.80 -18.42
CA PHE A 92 1.71 27.27 -17.49
C PHE A 92 3.15 27.57 -17.93
N LYS A 93 3.89 28.30 -17.11
CA LYS A 93 5.30 28.70 -17.34
C LYS A 93 6.30 27.98 -16.45
N GLY A 94 5.86 27.26 -15.43
CA GLY A 94 6.73 26.53 -14.52
C GLY A 94 6.33 26.72 -13.06
N CYS A 95 7.28 26.54 -12.15
CA CYS A 95 7.05 26.66 -10.71
C CYS A 95 8.14 27.52 -10.05
N TYR A 96 7.77 28.18 -8.95
CA TYR A 96 8.69 28.81 -8.04
C TYR A 96 8.95 27.89 -6.85
N ASP A 97 10.21 27.52 -6.59
CA ASP A 97 10.62 26.78 -5.40
C ASP A 97 10.64 27.73 -4.20
N LEU A 98 9.70 27.52 -3.28
CA LEU A 98 9.49 28.36 -2.11
C LEU A 98 10.52 28.13 -1.02
N ILE A 99 11.18 26.96 -1.03
CA ILE A 99 12.16 26.55 -0.02
C ILE A 99 13.53 27.13 -0.38
N ASN A 100 13.92 27.08 -1.66
CA ASN A 100 15.25 27.48 -2.11
C ASN A 100 15.29 28.84 -2.85
N ASP A 101 14.16 29.53 -2.97
CA ASP A 101 13.99 30.77 -3.76
C ASP A 101 14.52 30.61 -5.20
N ARG A 102 13.98 29.63 -5.94
CA ARG A 102 14.42 29.34 -7.33
C ARG A 102 13.27 29.35 -8.30
N LEU A 103 13.47 29.95 -9.47
CA LEU A 103 12.55 29.85 -10.59
C LEU A 103 12.86 28.62 -11.44
N ILE A 104 11.87 27.78 -11.67
CA ILE A 104 11.97 26.58 -12.49
C ILE A 104 11.02 26.77 -13.67
N LEU A 105 11.58 26.98 -14.86
CA LEU A 105 10.79 27.26 -16.06
C LEU A 105 10.37 25.97 -16.78
N PHE A 106 9.13 25.95 -17.24
CA PHE A 106 8.57 24.87 -18.02
C PHE A 106 8.79 25.13 -19.52
N ASN A 107 9.53 24.24 -20.18
CA ASN A 107 9.80 24.33 -21.60
C ASN A 107 9.09 23.21 -22.38
N ARG A 108 8.02 23.55 -23.12
CA ARG A 108 7.24 22.59 -23.92
C ARG A 108 8.00 21.98 -25.09
N THR A 109 9.06 22.65 -25.57
CA THR A 109 9.72 22.33 -26.84
C THR A 109 10.93 21.42 -26.64
N LYS A 110 11.53 21.42 -25.44
CA LYS A 110 12.71 20.61 -25.12
C LYS A 110 12.28 19.38 -24.34
N GLY A 111 11.80 18.37 -25.05
CA GLY A 111 11.67 17.04 -24.47
C GLY A 111 13.00 16.57 -23.87
N GLU A 112 12.92 15.99 -22.67
CA GLU A 112 13.95 15.22 -21.95
C GLU A 112 15.15 15.96 -21.33
N LYS A 113 15.47 17.22 -21.70
CA LYS A 113 16.55 17.96 -21.02
C LYS A 113 16.02 18.65 -19.76
N LEU A 114 16.41 18.11 -18.60
CA LEU A 114 16.25 18.75 -17.29
C LEU A 114 16.99 20.10 -17.31
N GLU A 115 16.27 21.22 -17.21
CA GLU A 115 16.88 22.55 -17.04
C GLU A 115 17.10 22.81 -15.54
N ASP A 116 18.28 23.30 -15.17
CA ASP A 116 18.56 23.69 -13.79
C ASP A 116 17.69 24.87 -13.36
N GLY A 117 17.19 24.82 -12.13
CA GLY A 117 16.45 25.94 -11.54
C GLY A 117 17.32 27.19 -11.48
N ILE A 118 16.78 28.32 -11.88
CA ILE A 118 17.45 29.61 -11.85
C ILE A 118 17.34 30.14 -10.42
N ALA A 119 18.47 30.22 -9.72
CA ALA A 119 18.50 30.83 -8.40
C ALA A 119 18.11 32.31 -8.48
N CYS A 120 17.18 32.72 -7.63
CA CYS A 120 16.66 34.07 -7.54
C CYS A 120 17.04 34.69 -6.19
N SER A 121 17.25 35.99 -6.17
CA SER A 121 17.39 36.78 -4.94
C SER A 121 16.01 37.18 -4.38
N GLY A 122 15.10 36.21 -4.27
CA GLY A 122 13.69 36.42 -3.90
C GLY A 122 12.78 36.87 -5.05
N LEU A 123 11.58 37.34 -4.72
CA LEU A 123 10.53 37.69 -5.69
C LEU A 123 10.74 39.05 -6.40
N ASP A 124 11.61 39.89 -5.85
CA ASP A 124 11.96 41.20 -6.42
C ASP A 124 13.18 41.12 -7.36
N ASP A 125 13.72 39.93 -7.61
CA ASP A 125 14.84 39.75 -8.52
C ASP A 125 14.47 40.24 -9.94
N PRO A 126 15.23 41.21 -10.51
CA PRO A 126 14.96 41.75 -11.84
C PRO A 126 14.90 40.68 -12.94
N ARG A 127 15.63 39.56 -12.76
CA ARG A 127 15.63 38.44 -13.71
C ARG A 127 14.26 37.81 -13.88
N LEU A 128 13.41 37.85 -12.85
CA LEU A 128 12.04 37.33 -12.96
C LEU A 128 11.22 38.12 -13.98
N ALA A 129 11.41 39.44 -14.06
CA ALA A 129 10.72 40.31 -15.02
C ALA A 129 11.22 40.11 -16.47
N GLU A 130 12.44 39.59 -16.65
CA GLU A 130 12.96 39.23 -17.97
C GLU A 130 12.44 37.87 -18.45
N LEU A 131 12.14 36.96 -17.52
CA LEU A 131 11.82 35.55 -17.81
C LEU A 131 10.32 35.26 -17.81
N LEU A 132 9.51 36.06 -17.10
CA LEU A 132 8.07 35.86 -16.94
C LEU A 132 7.29 37.05 -17.53
N PRO A 133 6.10 36.80 -18.12
CA PRO A 133 5.15 37.86 -18.46
C PRO A 133 4.79 38.72 -17.24
N ALA A 134 4.59 40.02 -17.45
CA ALA A 134 4.38 40.99 -16.37
C ALA A 134 3.13 40.68 -15.51
N ASP A 135 2.05 40.20 -16.15
CA ASP A 135 0.81 39.77 -15.51
C ASP A 135 1.02 38.54 -14.62
N GLN A 136 1.76 37.54 -15.12
CA GLN A 136 2.06 36.33 -14.36
C GLN A 136 3.05 36.57 -13.22
N LEU A 137 4.02 37.47 -13.40
CA LEU A 137 4.93 37.87 -12.34
C LEU A 137 4.19 38.64 -11.22
N ALA A 138 3.27 39.54 -11.59
CA ALA A 138 2.45 40.24 -10.61
C ALA A 138 1.61 39.24 -9.79
N LYS A 139 0.94 38.30 -10.46
CA LYS A 139 0.18 37.24 -9.78
C LYS A 139 1.07 36.36 -8.90
N LEU A 140 2.23 35.93 -9.39
CA LEU A 140 3.17 35.13 -8.59
C LEU A 140 3.58 35.85 -7.30
N ARG A 141 3.84 37.17 -7.36
CA ARG A 141 4.21 37.95 -6.18
C ARG A 141 3.08 37.98 -5.16
N GLU A 142 1.86 38.25 -5.62
CA GLU A 142 0.66 38.26 -4.77
C GLU A 142 0.41 36.89 -4.14
N ASP A 143 0.41 35.83 -4.95
CA ASP A 143 0.18 34.46 -4.50
C ASP A 143 1.24 34.04 -3.47
N VAL A 144 2.53 34.29 -3.72
CA VAL A 144 3.62 33.85 -2.81
C VAL A 144 3.63 34.66 -1.52
N GLU A 145 3.35 35.97 -1.57
CA GLU A 145 3.21 36.79 -0.36
C GLU A 145 2.08 36.25 0.52
N MET A 146 0.94 35.94 -0.08
CA MET A 146 -0.20 35.34 0.62
C MET A 146 0.16 33.94 1.15
N VAL A 147 0.76 33.06 0.35
CA VAL A 147 1.13 31.70 0.76
C VAL A 147 2.09 31.72 1.94
N ARG A 148 3.09 32.62 1.94
CA ARG A 148 4.03 32.80 3.06
C ARG A 148 3.38 33.40 4.30
N GLY A 149 2.28 34.14 4.14
CA GLY A 149 1.51 34.72 5.24
C GLY A 149 0.49 33.77 5.87
N VAL A 150 -0.06 32.84 5.08
CA VAL A 150 -1.13 31.92 5.49
C VAL A 150 -0.59 30.56 5.94
N TYR A 151 0.28 29.94 5.14
CA TYR A 151 0.76 28.58 5.40
C TYR A 151 2.02 28.57 6.27
N GLN A 152 2.13 27.55 7.11
CA GLN A 152 3.29 27.36 7.97
C GLN A 152 4.52 26.99 7.13
N PRO A 153 5.73 27.44 7.52
CA PRO A 153 6.96 26.98 6.91
C PRO A 153 7.15 25.48 7.14
N PHE A 154 7.93 24.83 6.28
CA PHE A 154 8.14 23.38 6.36
C PHE A 154 8.81 23.01 7.68
N ASP A 155 8.12 22.20 8.48
CA ASP A 155 8.67 21.63 9.72
C ASP A 155 8.94 20.15 9.54
N GLN A 156 10.22 19.77 9.61
CA GLN A 156 10.65 18.39 9.38
C GLN A 156 10.08 17.43 10.42
N LYS A 157 9.89 17.88 11.66
CA LYS A 157 9.37 17.02 12.73
C LYS A 157 7.89 16.71 12.50
N ALA A 158 7.07 17.71 12.21
CA ALA A 158 5.66 17.55 11.88
C ALA A 158 5.46 16.68 10.64
N PHE A 159 6.33 16.82 9.62
CA PHE A 159 6.34 15.93 8.46
C PHE A 159 6.61 14.47 8.85
N LEU A 160 7.66 14.23 9.64
CA LEU A 160 8.05 12.88 10.08
C LEU A 160 7.01 12.23 11.02
N GLU A 161 6.23 13.03 11.74
CA GLU A 161 5.11 12.60 12.57
C GLU A 161 3.80 12.42 11.77
N GLY A 162 3.80 12.73 10.47
CA GLY A 162 2.64 12.57 9.59
C GLY A 162 1.55 13.65 9.77
N HIS A 163 1.89 14.79 10.39
CA HIS A 163 0.98 15.92 10.60
C HIS A 163 1.06 16.98 9.50
N LEU A 164 2.16 17.01 8.73
CA LEU A 164 2.42 18.00 7.69
C LEU A 164 2.79 17.32 6.38
N THR A 165 2.30 17.84 5.24
CA THR A 165 2.74 17.44 3.90
C THR A 165 3.40 18.62 3.16
N PRO A 166 4.62 18.45 2.63
CA PRO A 166 5.13 19.35 1.60
C PRO A 166 4.36 19.10 0.29
N VAL A 167 3.95 20.17 -0.39
CA VAL A 167 3.19 20.11 -1.64
C VAL A 167 4.04 20.61 -2.80
N PHE A 168 4.26 19.73 -3.78
CA PHE A 168 4.96 20.03 -5.01
C PHE A 168 3.96 20.08 -6.17
N PHE A 169 4.15 21.03 -7.09
CA PHE A 169 3.35 21.15 -8.30
C PHE A 169 4.17 20.78 -9.54
N GLY A 170 3.54 20.11 -10.50
CA GLY A 170 4.22 19.81 -11.76
C GLY A 170 3.37 19.08 -12.80
N SER A 171 4.07 18.54 -13.80
CA SER A 171 3.50 17.78 -14.90
C SER A 171 4.37 16.57 -15.17
N ALA A 172 3.96 15.41 -14.65
CA ALA A 172 4.70 14.16 -14.78
C ALA A 172 4.84 13.73 -16.24
N VAL A 173 3.82 13.96 -17.08
CA VAL A 173 3.86 13.59 -18.51
C VAL A 173 4.93 14.38 -19.28
N ASN A 174 5.25 15.59 -18.82
CA ASN A 174 6.31 16.41 -19.39
C ASN A 174 7.61 16.37 -18.56
N ASN A 175 7.72 15.43 -17.61
CA ASN A 175 8.85 15.31 -16.69
C ASN A 175 9.22 16.61 -15.96
N PHE A 176 8.22 17.41 -15.60
CA PHE A 176 8.39 18.71 -14.94
C PHE A 176 7.94 18.65 -13.47
N GLY A 177 8.74 19.19 -12.55
CA GLY A 177 8.49 19.12 -11.10
C GLY A 177 8.88 17.78 -10.46
N VAL A 178 9.19 16.75 -11.27
CA VAL A 178 9.57 15.42 -10.79
C VAL A 178 10.96 15.42 -10.16
N ARG A 179 11.90 16.21 -10.68
CA ARG A 179 13.24 16.34 -10.09
C ARG A 179 13.17 16.94 -8.69
N GLU A 180 12.37 17.98 -8.53
CA GLU A 180 12.18 18.68 -7.27
C GLU A 180 11.48 17.77 -6.25
N LEU A 181 10.49 17.00 -6.68
CA LEU A 181 9.88 15.94 -5.88
C LEU A 181 10.91 14.90 -5.43
N LEU A 182 11.74 14.38 -6.34
CA LEU A 182 12.81 13.42 -6.01
C LEU A 182 13.87 14.01 -5.07
N GLY A 183 14.23 15.28 -5.25
CA GLY A 183 15.11 16.00 -4.33
C GLY A 183 14.49 16.15 -2.94
N GLY A 184 13.20 16.47 -2.89
CA GLY A 184 12.42 16.50 -1.65
C GLY A 184 12.39 15.14 -0.95
N ILE A 185 12.21 14.06 -1.69
CA ILE A 185 12.28 12.70 -1.14
C ILE A 185 13.66 12.43 -0.55
N GLY A 186 14.73 12.67 -1.32
CA GLY A 186 16.10 12.41 -0.85
C GLY A 186 16.52 13.26 0.36
N THR A 187 15.90 14.42 0.55
CA THR A 187 16.24 15.35 1.64
C THR A 187 15.38 15.14 2.88
N TYR A 188 14.08 14.92 2.71
CA TYR A 188 13.11 14.97 3.80
C TYR A 188 12.56 13.61 4.20
N ALA A 189 12.45 12.65 3.27
CA ALA A 189 11.85 11.36 3.56
C ALA A 189 12.64 10.61 4.65
N PRO A 190 11.95 9.86 5.53
CA PRO A 190 12.62 9.14 6.60
C PRO A 190 13.54 8.04 6.05
N PRO A 191 14.67 7.77 6.71
CA PRO A 191 15.38 6.50 6.55
C PRO A 191 14.50 5.34 7.08
N PRO A 192 14.93 4.08 6.91
CA PRO A 192 14.22 2.92 7.45
C PRO A 192 13.82 3.14 8.92
N ARG A 193 12.53 3.02 9.24
CA ARG A 193 12.00 3.27 10.59
C ARG A 193 11.98 1.99 11.43
N ARG A 194 11.90 2.16 12.76
CA ARG A 194 11.65 1.07 13.70
C ARG A 194 10.39 0.29 13.32
N GLN A 195 10.42 -1.02 13.50
CA GLN A 195 9.29 -1.91 13.20
C GLN A 195 8.72 -2.48 14.50
N LYS A 196 7.40 -2.38 14.67
CA LYS A 196 6.73 -2.89 15.87
C LYS A 196 6.52 -4.39 15.78
N THR A 197 6.83 -5.09 16.87
CA THR A 197 6.51 -6.51 17.03
C THR A 197 5.70 -6.72 18.32
N GLN A 198 5.11 -7.91 18.48
CA GLN A 198 4.32 -8.24 19.66
C GLN A 198 5.15 -8.25 20.97
N SER A 199 6.47 -8.44 20.88
CA SER A 199 7.36 -8.53 22.05
C SER A 199 8.16 -7.26 22.29
N ARG A 200 8.74 -6.64 21.25
CA ARG A 200 9.55 -5.43 21.33
C ARG A 200 9.59 -4.66 20.01
N ASP A 201 10.10 -3.44 20.04
CA ASP A 201 10.46 -2.72 18.82
C ASP A 201 11.78 -3.26 18.25
N VAL A 202 11.85 -3.35 16.92
CA VAL A 202 13.06 -3.68 16.15
C VAL A 202 13.61 -2.42 15.53
N MET A 203 14.86 -2.10 15.82
CA MET A 203 15.55 -0.92 15.30
C MET A 203 16.35 -1.27 14.03
N PRO A 204 16.40 -0.36 13.05
CA PRO A 204 17.04 -0.61 11.75
C PRO A 204 18.56 -0.81 11.83
N ASP A 205 19.19 -0.29 12.88
CA ASP A 205 20.63 -0.34 13.15
C ASP A 205 21.07 -1.59 13.93
N GLU A 206 20.14 -2.51 14.27
CA GLU A 206 20.51 -3.78 14.90
C GLU A 206 21.38 -4.63 13.96
N GLU A 207 22.37 -5.34 14.51
CA GLU A 207 23.30 -6.15 13.72
C GLU A 207 22.63 -7.39 13.09
N LYS A 208 21.65 -7.97 13.80
CA LYS A 208 20.99 -9.21 13.39
C LYS A 208 19.91 -8.94 12.36
N VAL A 209 19.85 -9.80 11.37
CA VAL A 209 18.83 -9.74 10.32
C VAL A 209 17.47 -10.11 10.89
N THR A 210 16.53 -9.20 10.69
CA THR A 210 15.11 -9.45 10.86
C THR A 210 14.39 -8.93 9.62
N ALA A 211 13.34 -9.63 9.22
CA ALA A 211 12.58 -9.31 8.02
C ALA A 211 11.17 -9.89 8.10
N PHE A 212 10.24 -9.34 7.33
CA PHE A 212 8.89 -9.90 7.19
C PHE A 212 8.42 -9.97 5.74
N VAL A 213 7.59 -10.95 5.45
CA VAL A 213 6.91 -11.10 4.17
C VAL A 213 5.67 -10.19 4.16
N PHE A 214 5.59 -9.26 3.22
CA PHE A 214 4.43 -8.36 3.09
C PHE A 214 3.57 -8.63 1.87
N LYS A 215 4.15 -9.23 0.83
CA LYS A 215 3.44 -9.54 -0.42
C LYS A 215 3.92 -10.88 -0.97
N ILE A 216 3.02 -11.66 -1.55
CA ILE A 216 3.37 -12.86 -2.31
C ILE A 216 2.75 -12.68 -3.70
N GLN A 217 3.56 -12.89 -4.73
CA GLN A 217 3.10 -12.87 -6.10
C GLN A 217 3.38 -14.22 -6.74
N ALA A 218 2.34 -14.85 -7.28
CA ALA A 218 2.48 -16.07 -8.05
C ALA A 218 2.57 -15.80 -9.54
N ASN A 219 2.95 -16.86 -10.27
CA ASN A 219 2.79 -16.97 -11.71
C ASN A 219 3.52 -15.88 -12.51
N MET A 220 4.69 -15.46 -12.03
CA MET A 220 5.54 -14.50 -12.75
C MET A 220 6.18 -15.09 -14.01
N ASP A 221 6.32 -16.42 -14.07
CA ASP A 221 6.64 -17.17 -15.29
C ASP A 221 5.52 -18.21 -15.54
N PRO A 222 4.74 -18.06 -16.62
CA PRO A 222 3.66 -18.98 -16.98
C PRO A 222 4.11 -20.45 -17.08
N LYS A 223 5.40 -20.72 -17.37
CA LYS A 223 5.92 -22.08 -17.57
C LYS A 223 6.28 -22.78 -16.26
N HIS A 224 6.74 -22.03 -15.27
CA HIS A 224 7.29 -22.60 -14.03
C HIS A 224 6.37 -22.42 -12.83
N ARG A 225 5.32 -21.58 -12.93
CA ARG A 225 4.42 -21.21 -11.82
C ARG A 225 5.23 -20.76 -10.59
N ASP A 226 6.30 -20.02 -10.84
CA ASP A 226 7.17 -19.52 -9.79
C ASP A 226 6.42 -18.49 -8.93
N ARG A 227 6.58 -18.63 -7.63
CA ARG A 227 6.05 -17.68 -6.65
C ARG A 227 7.20 -16.99 -5.96
N ILE A 228 7.03 -15.69 -5.73
CA ILE A 228 8.01 -14.88 -5.01
C ILE A 228 7.32 -14.25 -3.81
N ALA A 229 7.89 -14.47 -2.63
CA ALA A 229 7.57 -13.73 -1.43
C ALA A 229 8.44 -12.47 -1.39
N PHE A 230 7.82 -11.30 -1.40
CA PHE A 230 8.48 -10.03 -1.19
C PHE A 230 8.65 -9.81 0.31
N VAL A 231 9.91 -9.63 0.69
CA VAL A 231 10.35 -9.54 2.07
C VAL A 231 10.98 -8.18 2.28
N ARG A 232 10.49 -7.44 3.28
CA ARG A 232 11.08 -6.20 3.75
C ARG A 232 12.12 -6.53 4.81
N VAL A 233 13.37 -6.12 4.58
CA VAL A 233 14.43 -6.21 5.59
C VAL A 233 14.25 -5.07 6.59
N CYS A 234 14.20 -5.41 7.87
CA CYS A 234 13.91 -4.49 8.96
C CYS A 234 15.18 -4.07 9.69
N SER A 235 16.14 -4.97 9.84
CA SER A 235 17.41 -4.74 10.53
C SER A 235 18.51 -5.66 9.98
N GLY A 236 19.75 -5.39 10.36
CA GLY A 236 20.90 -6.22 10.07
C GLY A 236 21.39 -6.17 8.63
N LYS A 237 22.37 -7.03 8.35
CA LYS A 237 22.96 -7.19 7.02
C LYS A 237 22.63 -8.56 6.46
N PHE A 238 21.65 -8.62 5.57
CA PHE A 238 21.30 -9.82 4.85
C PHE A 238 22.43 -10.21 3.89
N LYS A 239 22.76 -11.51 3.83
CA LYS A 239 23.74 -12.06 2.90
C LYS A 239 23.20 -13.32 2.23
N LYS A 240 23.45 -13.46 0.94
CA LYS A 240 23.12 -14.66 0.18
C LYS A 240 23.72 -15.90 0.85
N GLY A 241 22.91 -16.96 0.95
CA GLY A 241 23.27 -18.23 1.57
C GLY A 241 23.15 -18.26 3.10
N MET A 242 22.78 -17.16 3.75
CA MET A 242 22.55 -17.17 5.20
C MET A 242 21.35 -18.04 5.59
N LYS A 243 21.35 -18.49 6.85
CA LYS A 243 20.26 -19.29 7.42
C LYS A 243 19.41 -18.40 8.31
N LEU A 244 18.15 -18.22 7.94
CA LEU A 244 17.17 -17.49 8.73
C LEU A 244 16.15 -18.46 9.32
N LYS A 245 15.76 -18.22 10.57
CA LYS A 245 14.65 -18.92 11.22
C LYS A 245 13.35 -18.38 10.65
N HIS A 246 12.53 -19.26 10.11
CA HIS A 246 11.12 -18.98 9.84
C HIS A 246 10.34 -19.15 11.13
N VAL A 247 10.00 -18.03 11.77
CA VAL A 247 9.48 -18.00 13.15
C VAL A 247 8.23 -18.86 13.29
N ARG A 248 7.25 -18.71 12.40
CA ARG A 248 5.98 -19.46 12.44
C ARG A 248 6.16 -20.98 12.36
N SER A 249 7.06 -21.47 11.51
CA SER A 249 7.28 -22.93 11.38
C SER A 249 8.32 -23.48 12.35
N GLY A 250 9.12 -22.61 12.98
CA GLY A 250 10.28 -22.97 13.80
C GLY A 250 11.46 -23.56 13.00
N LYS A 251 11.38 -23.60 11.66
CA LYS A 251 12.42 -24.20 10.82
C LYS A 251 13.46 -23.18 10.37
N MET A 252 14.69 -23.65 10.17
CA MET A 252 15.73 -22.85 9.53
C MET A 252 15.61 -22.95 8.01
N LEU A 253 15.58 -21.81 7.33
CA LEU A 253 15.58 -21.68 5.88
C LEU A 253 16.95 -21.15 5.42
N THR A 254 17.58 -21.85 4.48
CA THR A 254 18.79 -21.34 3.81
C THR A 254 18.37 -20.54 2.59
N ILE A 255 18.79 -19.27 2.51
CA ILE A 255 18.35 -18.36 1.46
C ILE A 255 19.35 -18.36 0.29
N HIS A 256 19.16 -19.26 -0.68
CA HIS A 256 20.12 -19.48 -1.77
C HIS A 256 20.00 -18.48 -2.93
N SER A 257 18.78 -18.07 -3.28
CA SER A 257 18.50 -17.27 -4.48
C SER A 257 17.62 -16.05 -4.17
N PRO A 258 18.08 -15.12 -3.32
CA PRO A 258 17.37 -13.87 -3.10
C PRO A 258 17.45 -13.01 -4.38
N LEU A 259 16.32 -12.44 -4.77
CA LEU A 259 16.21 -11.54 -5.90
C LEU A 259 16.14 -10.11 -5.39
N LEU A 260 16.92 -9.21 -5.98
CA LEU A 260 16.77 -7.77 -5.83
C LEU A 260 15.99 -7.25 -7.04
N PHE A 261 15.04 -6.36 -6.80
CA PHE A 261 14.25 -5.73 -7.85
C PHE A 261 14.83 -4.35 -8.14
N MET A 262 15.59 -4.24 -9.22
CA MET A 262 16.11 -2.95 -9.70
C MET A 262 15.38 -2.58 -10.99
N ALA A 263 14.45 -1.64 -10.88
CA ALA A 263 13.56 -1.24 -11.98
C ALA A 263 12.83 -2.43 -12.64
N GLN A 264 13.15 -2.74 -13.90
CA GLN A 264 12.53 -3.85 -14.66
C GLN A 264 13.35 -5.14 -14.58
N ASP A 265 14.59 -5.07 -14.10
CA ASP A 265 15.52 -6.18 -14.07
C ASP A 265 15.52 -6.90 -12.71
N ARG A 266 15.73 -8.21 -12.77
CA ARG A 266 15.89 -9.07 -11.60
C ARG A 266 17.33 -9.47 -11.49
N GLU A 267 17.99 -8.99 -10.44
CA GLU A 267 19.36 -9.38 -10.14
C GLU A 267 19.39 -10.28 -8.91
N MET A 268 20.39 -11.14 -8.80
CA MET A 268 20.59 -11.88 -7.55
C MET A 268 21.16 -10.92 -6.52
N ALA A 269 20.48 -10.76 -5.39
CA ALA A 269 20.98 -9.97 -4.28
C ALA A 269 22.18 -10.68 -3.64
N GLU A 270 23.35 -10.05 -3.58
CA GLU A 270 24.47 -10.55 -2.78
C GLU A 270 24.30 -10.17 -1.30
N GLU A 271 23.88 -8.93 -1.07
CA GLU A 271 23.59 -8.35 0.24
C GLU A 271 22.40 -7.40 0.18
N ALA A 272 21.74 -7.19 1.33
CA ALA A 272 20.66 -6.24 1.51
C ALA A 272 20.66 -5.69 2.95
N PHE A 273 20.15 -4.48 3.13
CA PHE A 273 20.12 -3.75 4.40
C PHE A 273 18.69 -3.41 4.82
N ALA A 274 18.52 -2.94 6.05
CA ALA A 274 17.26 -2.37 6.50
C ALA A 274 16.76 -1.33 5.48
N GLY A 275 15.51 -1.44 5.03
CA GLY A 275 15.03 -0.64 3.90
C GLY A 275 14.74 -1.48 2.65
N ASP A 276 15.60 -2.45 2.38
CA ASP A 276 15.56 -3.14 1.11
C ASP A 276 14.41 -4.15 1.04
N ILE A 277 13.93 -4.35 -0.20
CA ILE A 277 12.93 -5.35 -0.53
C ILE A 277 13.62 -6.45 -1.32
N ILE A 278 13.61 -7.66 -0.76
CA ILE A 278 14.16 -8.86 -1.41
C ILE A 278 13.03 -9.81 -1.80
N GLY A 279 13.17 -10.46 -2.95
CA GLY A 279 12.28 -11.51 -3.42
C GLY A 279 12.83 -12.89 -3.07
N LEU A 280 12.06 -13.68 -2.33
CA LEU A 280 12.40 -15.07 -2.00
C LEU A 280 11.52 -16.04 -2.80
N PRO A 281 12.10 -17.01 -3.52
CA PRO A 281 11.33 -18.08 -4.14
C PRO A 281 10.49 -18.83 -3.09
N ASN A 282 9.19 -18.96 -3.33
CA ASN A 282 8.24 -19.52 -2.38
C ASN A 282 7.57 -20.80 -2.93
N TYR A 283 7.91 -21.94 -2.35
CA TYR A 283 7.29 -23.23 -2.70
C TYR A 283 6.09 -23.59 -1.81
N GLY A 284 5.41 -22.59 -1.23
CA GLY A 284 4.27 -22.75 -0.33
C GLY A 284 4.64 -22.81 1.16
N GLY A 285 5.87 -22.39 1.50
CA GLY A 285 6.34 -22.36 2.89
C GLY A 285 6.14 -21.01 3.57
N LEU A 286 6.31 -19.92 2.81
CA LEU A 286 6.19 -18.54 3.28
C LEU A 286 4.77 -18.01 3.05
N ARG A 287 4.27 -17.25 4.02
CA ARG A 287 2.98 -16.58 4.01
C ARG A 287 3.17 -15.09 4.30
N ILE A 288 2.18 -14.29 3.94
CA ILE A 288 2.16 -12.87 4.29
C ILE A 288 2.04 -12.76 5.81
N GLY A 289 2.85 -11.89 6.41
CA GLY A 289 3.01 -11.81 7.87
C GLY A 289 4.16 -12.64 8.43
N ASP A 290 4.74 -13.58 7.67
CA ASP A 290 5.80 -14.43 8.19
C ASP A 290 7.07 -13.63 8.50
N ALA A 291 7.59 -13.80 9.72
CA ALA A 291 8.85 -13.24 10.15
C ALA A 291 10.02 -14.20 9.87
N LEU A 292 11.13 -13.62 9.41
CA LEU A 292 12.42 -14.25 9.23
C LEU A 292 13.44 -13.56 10.14
N SER A 293 14.20 -14.33 10.91
CA SER A 293 15.18 -13.76 11.86
C SER A 293 16.44 -14.61 11.98
N GLU A 294 17.50 -14.06 12.58
CA GLU A 294 18.67 -14.82 13.03
C GLU A 294 18.45 -15.51 14.39
N GLY A 295 17.29 -16.14 14.56
CA GLY A 295 16.98 -17.05 15.68
C GLY A 295 15.95 -16.52 16.69
N GLU A 296 15.72 -15.22 16.72
CA GLU A 296 14.74 -14.58 17.62
C GLU A 296 13.30 -14.85 17.18
N ASP A 297 12.40 -15.16 18.11
CA ASP A 297 10.99 -15.35 17.84
C ASP A 297 10.25 -14.01 17.86
N LEU A 298 10.16 -13.39 16.68
CA LEU A 298 9.51 -12.10 16.45
C LEU A 298 8.23 -12.27 15.62
N VAL A 299 7.19 -11.53 15.98
CA VAL A 299 5.94 -11.45 15.22
C VAL A 299 5.62 -9.98 14.99
N PHE A 300 5.76 -9.52 13.74
CA PHE A 300 5.51 -8.13 13.36
C PHE A 300 4.01 -7.82 13.45
N SER A 301 3.67 -6.69 14.05
CA SER A 301 2.28 -6.34 14.41
C SER A 301 1.54 -5.56 13.31
N ASP A 302 2.26 -4.99 12.35
CA ASP A 302 1.73 -3.99 11.43
C ASP A 302 1.27 -4.55 10.07
N ILE A 303 1.00 -5.87 9.97
CA ILE A 303 0.57 -6.53 8.73
C ILE A 303 -0.89 -6.94 8.88
N PRO A 304 -1.85 -6.09 8.46
CA PRO A 304 -3.26 -6.33 8.70
C PRO A 304 -3.79 -7.43 7.78
N SER A 305 -4.61 -8.31 8.36
CA SER A 305 -5.52 -9.19 7.64
C SER A 305 -6.93 -8.63 7.78
N PHE A 306 -7.57 -8.18 6.70
CA PHE A 306 -8.92 -7.59 6.79
C PHE A 306 -10.02 -8.63 6.56
N ALA A 307 -11.11 -8.55 7.35
CA ALA A 307 -12.35 -9.23 7.02
C ALA A 307 -12.92 -8.67 5.71
N PRO A 308 -13.44 -9.52 4.81
CA PRO A 308 -13.98 -9.07 3.54
C PRO A 308 -15.26 -8.27 3.73
N GLU A 309 -15.44 -7.22 2.92
CA GLU A 309 -16.67 -6.41 2.87
C GLU A 309 -17.75 -7.12 2.04
N LEU A 310 -17.35 -7.78 0.97
CA LEU A 310 -18.24 -8.47 0.04
C LEU A 310 -17.88 -9.95 -0.02
N MET A 311 -18.89 -10.82 -0.05
CA MET A 311 -18.70 -12.26 -0.19
C MET A 311 -19.58 -12.82 -1.29
N GLN A 312 -19.07 -13.79 -2.03
CA GLN A 312 -19.82 -14.55 -3.03
C GLN A 312 -19.42 -16.03 -3.00
N LYS A 313 -20.32 -16.90 -3.45
CA LYS A 313 -20.05 -18.33 -3.64
C LYS A 313 -19.33 -18.52 -4.97
N ALA A 314 -18.21 -19.23 -4.96
CA ALA A 314 -17.49 -19.60 -6.17
C ALA A 314 -17.86 -21.02 -6.58
N ARG A 315 -18.29 -21.19 -7.85
CA ARG A 315 -18.53 -22.50 -8.47
C ARG A 315 -17.89 -22.59 -9.85
N PRO A 316 -17.30 -23.73 -10.21
CA PRO A 316 -16.83 -23.92 -11.58
C PRO A 316 -18.04 -24.10 -12.51
N LEU A 317 -17.93 -23.67 -13.77
CA LEU A 317 -18.96 -23.99 -14.77
C LEU A 317 -19.00 -25.50 -15.08
N ASP A 318 -17.85 -26.17 -14.96
CA ASP A 318 -17.73 -27.62 -15.07
C ASP A 318 -17.59 -28.25 -13.67
N PRO A 319 -18.59 -29.01 -13.18
CA PRO A 319 -18.54 -29.68 -11.89
C PRO A 319 -17.33 -30.61 -11.71
N LEU A 320 -16.78 -31.18 -12.79
CA LEU A 320 -15.60 -32.06 -12.74
C LEU A 320 -14.33 -31.30 -12.30
N LYS A 321 -14.29 -29.99 -12.51
CA LYS A 321 -13.16 -29.12 -12.14
C LYS A 321 -13.23 -28.60 -10.70
N ALA A 322 -14.22 -29.00 -9.88
CA ALA A 322 -14.40 -28.50 -8.51
C ALA A 322 -13.15 -28.64 -7.61
N LYS A 323 -12.44 -29.78 -7.69
CA LYS A 323 -11.19 -29.99 -6.94
C LYS A 323 -10.06 -29.07 -7.41
N HIS A 324 -10.03 -28.76 -8.70
CA HIS A 324 -9.01 -27.87 -9.28
C HIS A 324 -9.30 -26.42 -8.92
N LEU A 325 -10.58 -26.02 -8.89
CA LEU A 325 -11.00 -24.71 -8.41
C LEU A 325 -10.58 -24.50 -6.95
N GLY A 326 -10.78 -25.48 -6.08
CA GLY A 326 -10.35 -25.37 -4.67
C GLY A 326 -8.86 -25.05 -4.54
N ARG A 327 -8.01 -25.74 -5.30
CA ARG A 327 -6.57 -25.47 -5.33
C ARG A 327 -6.23 -24.09 -5.89
N ALA A 328 -6.92 -23.64 -6.94
CA ALA A 328 -6.72 -22.31 -7.50
C ALA A 328 -7.11 -21.21 -6.51
N LEU A 329 -8.24 -21.38 -5.82
CA LEU A 329 -8.70 -20.44 -4.79
C LEU A 329 -7.75 -20.42 -3.58
N GLU A 330 -7.26 -21.56 -3.12
CA GLU A 330 -6.23 -21.64 -2.07
C GLU A 330 -4.97 -20.87 -2.47
N GLN A 331 -4.48 -21.03 -3.71
CA GLN A 331 -3.30 -20.31 -4.20
C GLN A 331 -3.53 -18.80 -4.28
N LEU A 332 -4.69 -18.37 -4.78
CA LEU A 332 -5.05 -16.95 -4.81
C LEU A 332 -5.21 -16.36 -3.40
N ALA A 333 -5.64 -17.16 -2.43
CA ALA A 333 -5.70 -16.74 -1.03
C ALA A 333 -4.31 -16.61 -0.40
N GLU A 334 -3.39 -17.54 -0.69
CA GLU A 334 -1.98 -17.47 -0.27
C GLU A 334 -1.28 -16.22 -0.82
N GLU A 335 -1.60 -15.81 -2.05
CA GLU A 335 -1.13 -14.56 -2.63
C GLU A 335 -1.69 -13.33 -1.91
N GLY A 336 -2.86 -13.46 -1.28
CA GLY A 336 -3.60 -12.33 -0.72
C GLY A 336 -4.61 -11.67 -1.65
N ALA A 337 -4.83 -12.24 -2.84
CA ALA A 337 -5.74 -11.64 -3.83
C ALA A 337 -7.19 -11.64 -3.36
N ALA A 338 -7.58 -12.63 -2.56
CA ALA A 338 -8.90 -12.74 -1.95
C ALA A 338 -8.85 -13.54 -0.65
N ARG A 339 -9.90 -13.41 0.16
CA ARG A 339 -10.14 -14.34 1.27
C ARG A 339 -10.97 -15.50 0.78
N VAL A 340 -10.55 -16.71 1.13
CA VAL A 340 -11.21 -17.92 0.68
C VAL A 340 -11.55 -18.75 1.92
N PHE A 341 -12.82 -19.10 2.03
CA PHE A 341 -13.35 -19.92 3.11
C PHE A 341 -13.99 -21.18 2.56
N LYS A 342 -13.68 -22.30 3.18
CA LYS A 342 -14.32 -23.58 2.93
C LYS A 342 -15.31 -23.89 4.06
N PRO A 343 -16.63 -23.76 3.83
CA PRO A 343 -17.63 -24.18 4.81
C PRO A 343 -17.41 -25.64 5.23
N VAL A 344 -17.58 -25.92 6.52
CA VAL A 344 -17.56 -27.29 7.06
C VAL A 344 -18.71 -28.10 6.44
N PHE A 345 -19.87 -27.45 6.28
CA PHE A 345 -21.00 -27.98 5.52
C PHE A 345 -21.19 -27.22 4.21
N GLY A 346 -21.02 -27.92 3.09
CA GLY A 346 -21.29 -27.41 1.74
C GLY A 346 -20.15 -27.65 0.75
N SER A 347 -20.51 -27.79 -0.53
CA SER A 347 -19.55 -27.99 -1.62
C SER A 347 -18.90 -26.69 -2.08
N ASP A 348 -19.64 -25.59 -2.00
CA ASP A 348 -19.22 -24.31 -2.55
C ASP A 348 -18.16 -23.63 -1.68
N TRP A 349 -17.20 -22.97 -2.33
CA TRP A 349 -16.26 -22.10 -1.66
C TRP A 349 -16.88 -20.71 -1.50
N ILE A 350 -16.58 -20.04 -0.38
CA ILE A 350 -16.94 -18.64 -0.17
C ILE A 350 -15.70 -17.80 -0.42
N VAL A 351 -15.81 -16.81 -1.31
CA VAL A 351 -14.74 -15.88 -1.63
C VAL A 351 -15.15 -14.51 -1.13
N GLY A 352 -14.27 -13.90 -0.34
CA GLY A 352 -14.41 -12.59 0.26
C GLY A 352 -13.41 -11.62 -0.33
N VAL A 353 -13.89 -10.42 -0.66
CA VAL A 353 -13.11 -9.34 -1.27
C VAL A 353 -13.46 -8.00 -0.63
N VAL A 354 -12.63 -6.98 -0.85
CA VAL A 354 -12.87 -5.61 -0.38
C VAL A 354 -13.71 -4.82 -1.41
N GLY A 355 -13.48 -5.05 -2.71
CA GLY A 355 -14.19 -4.36 -3.81
C GLY A 355 -14.91 -5.32 -4.74
N ALA A 356 -16.10 -4.93 -5.23
CA ALA A 356 -16.94 -5.79 -6.08
C ALA A 356 -16.24 -6.24 -7.37
N LEU A 357 -15.45 -5.34 -7.97
CA LEU A 357 -14.72 -5.58 -9.23
C LEU A 357 -13.66 -6.68 -9.09
N GLN A 358 -13.20 -6.96 -7.87
CA GLN A 358 -12.25 -8.04 -7.62
C GLN A 358 -12.84 -9.41 -8.00
N PHE A 359 -14.17 -9.60 -7.96
CA PHE A 359 -14.77 -10.85 -8.43
C PHE A 359 -14.55 -11.07 -9.92
N ASP A 360 -14.65 -10.02 -10.75
CA ASP A 360 -14.44 -10.11 -12.20
C ASP A 360 -12.96 -10.37 -12.50
N VAL A 361 -12.05 -9.68 -11.81
CA VAL A 361 -10.59 -9.90 -11.91
C VAL A 361 -10.23 -11.31 -11.50
N LEU A 362 -10.76 -11.81 -10.37
CA LEU A 362 -10.52 -13.18 -9.92
C LEU A 362 -11.09 -14.20 -10.92
N ALA A 363 -12.26 -13.94 -11.50
CA ALA A 363 -12.85 -14.82 -12.51
C ALA A 363 -11.95 -14.92 -13.74
N ASP A 364 -11.42 -13.78 -14.22
CA ASP A 364 -10.51 -13.75 -15.35
C ASP A 364 -9.16 -14.42 -15.03
N ARG A 365 -8.59 -14.16 -13.86
CA ARG A 365 -7.36 -14.83 -13.40
C ARG A 365 -7.54 -16.34 -13.31
N ILE A 366 -8.62 -16.83 -12.68
CA ILE A 366 -8.88 -18.27 -12.57
C ILE A 366 -9.07 -18.90 -13.96
N ARG A 367 -9.73 -18.19 -14.89
CA ARG A 367 -9.92 -18.62 -16.27
C ARG A 367 -8.60 -18.66 -17.05
N THR A 368 -7.77 -17.64 -16.93
CA THR A 368 -6.54 -17.47 -17.73
C THR A 368 -5.37 -18.27 -17.17
N GLU A 369 -5.18 -18.29 -15.86
CA GLU A 369 -4.04 -18.93 -15.20
C GLU A 369 -4.27 -20.42 -14.92
N TYR A 370 -5.53 -20.82 -14.67
CA TYR A 370 -5.89 -22.18 -14.27
C TYR A 370 -6.79 -22.90 -15.28
N GLU A 371 -7.24 -22.23 -16.34
CA GLU A 371 -8.15 -22.79 -17.35
C GLU A 371 -9.48 -23.30 -16.74
N ILE A 372 -9.97 -22.63 -15.70
CA ILE A 372 -11.20 -22.98 -15.00
C ILE A 372 -12.17 -21.81 -15.08
N PRO A 373 -13.15 -21.83 -16.00
CA PRO A 373 -14.25 -20.88 -15.96
C PRO A 373 -15.03 -21.02 -14.65
N VAL A 374 -15.10 -19.93 -13.89
CA VAL A 374 -15.77 -19.86 -12.59
C VAL A 374 -16.92 -18.86 -12.66
N LYS A 375 -17.98 -19.13 -11.90
CA LYS A 375 -19.08 -18.21 -11.67
C LYS A 375 -19.10 -17.85 -10.19
N PHE A 376 -19.18 -16.55 -9.92
CA PHE A 376 -19.45 -16.04 -8.57
C PHE A 376 -20.94 -15.71 -8.43
N GLU A 377 -21.53 -16.15 -7.33
CA GLU A 377 -22.95 -15.94 -7.03
C GLU A 377 -23.14 -15.29 -5.67
N GLN A 378 -24.12 -14.39 -5.56
CA GLN A 378 -24.42 -13.71 -4.33
C GLN A 378 -24.75 -14.70 -3.20
N THR A 379 -24.15 -14.47 -2.03
CA THR A 379 -24.40 -15.26 -0.83
C THR A 379 -25.34 -14.51 0.12
N GLN A 380 -25.98 -15.25 1.03
CA GLN A 380 -26.80 -14.69 2.11
C GLN A 380 -25.97 -14.36 3.38
N LEU A 381 -24.64 -14.48 3.27
CA LEU A 381 -23.73 -14.18 4.36
C LEU A 381 -23.49 -12.68 4.43
N HIS A 382 -23.60 -12.14 5.63
CA HIS A 382 -23.36 -10.74 5.93
C HIS A 382 -21.88 -10.49 6.23
N THR A 383 -21.26 -11.31 7.08
CA THR A 383 -19.85 -11.11 7.45
C THR A 383 -19.17 -12.39 7.92
N ALA A 384 -17.85 -12.36 7.95
CA ALA A 384 -16.99 -13.45 8.42
C ALA A 384 -16.14 -12.95 9.61
N ARG A 385 -16.03 -13.74 10.67
CA ARG A 385 -15.18 -13.45 11.84
C ARG A 385 -14.35 -14.66 12.20
N TRP A 386 -13.04 -14.47 12.38
CA TRP A 386 -12.21 -15.53 12.96
C TRP A 386 -12.62 -15.74 14.41
N ILE A 387 -12.68 -17.00 14.82
CA ILE A 387 -13.03 -17.38 16.18
C ILE A 387 -11.81 -17.92 16.90
N GLN A 388 -11.53 -17.34 18.07
CA GLN A 388 -10.40 -17.70 18.91
C GLN A 388 -10.87 -17.90 20.34
N ALA A 389 -10.22 -18.78 21.09
CA ALA A 389 -10.45 -18.93 22.52
C ALA A 389 -9.17 -19.36 23.21
N ASP A 390 -9.01 -18.97 24.48
CA ASP A 390 -7.91 -19.45 25.31
C ASP A 390 -8.12 -20.93 25.68
N ASP A 391 -9.38 -21.34 25.86
CA ASP A 391 -9.76 -22.74 26.08
C ASP A 391 -10.15 -23.44 24.77
N GLN A 392 -9.30 -24.38 24.34
CA GLN A 392 -9.52 -25.20 23.15
C GLN A 392 -10.78 -26.09 23.26
N LYS A 393 -11.19 -26.49 24.47
CA LYS A 393 -12.41 -27.29 24.65
C LYS A 393 -13.66 -26.44 24.38
N ALA A 394 -13.68 -25.21 24.89
CA ALA A 394 -14.75 -24.25 24.61
C ALA A 394 -14.84 -23.94 23.11
N LEU A 395 -13.71 -23.70 22.45
CA LEU A 395 -13.66 -23.46 21.00
C LEU A 395 -14.24 -24.64 20.22
N LYS A 396 -13.82 -25.86 20.54
CA LYS A 396 -14.34 -27.07 19.90
C LYS A 396 -15.84 -27.25 20.10
N ALA A 397 -16.34 -27.07 21.32
CA ALA A 397 -17.77 -27.18 21.62
C ALA A 397 -18.60 -26.14 20.84
N PHE A 398 -18.08 -24.93 20.69
CA PHE A 398 -18.72 -23.89 19.86
C PHE A 398 -18.74 -24.30 18.37
N ILE A 399 -17.62 -24.78 17.83
CA ILE A 399 -17.54 -25.25 16.44
C ILE A 399 -18.54 -26.38 16.18
N ASP A 400 -18.58 -27.38 17.08
CA ASP A 400 -19.45 -28.55 16.94
C ASP A 400 -20.95 -28.20 17.01
N SER A 401 -21.33 -27.21 17.82
CA SER A 401 -22.71 -26.74 17.91
C SER A 401 -23.14 -25.82 16.75
N ASN A 402 -22.19 -25.18 16.06
CA ASN A 402 -22.45 -24.18 15.03
C ASN A 402 -21.98 -24.61 13.63
N GLN A 403 -21.76 -25.89 13.36
CA GLN A 403 -21.14 -26.40 12.13
C GLN A 403 -21.73 -25.83 10.82
N SER A 404 -23.03 -25.52 10.78
CA SER A 404 -23.68 -24.91 9.61
C SER A 404 -23.25 -23.47 9.28
N ALA A 405 -22.62 -22.79 10.25
CA ALA A 405 -22.11 -21.43 10.15
C ALA A 405 -20.57 -21.37 10.30
N ILE A 406 -19.89 -22.53 10.39
CA ILE A 406 -18.43 -22.58 10.46
C ILE A 406 -17.84 -22.88 9.09
N ALA A 407 -16.77 -22.16 8.76
CA ALA A 407 -15.87 -22.44 7.67
C ALA A 407 -14.43 -22.44 8.18
N ASN A 408 -13.52 -22.98 7.38
CA ASN A 408 -12.09 -22.78 7.59
C ASN A 408 -11.57 -21.81 6.53
N ASP A 409 -10.68 -20.91 6.91
CA ASP A 409 -9.94 -20.14 5.91
C ASP A 409 -8.87 -21.00 5.22
N HIS A 410 -8.16 -20.41 4.26
CA HIS A 410 -7.05 -21.06 3.55
C HIS A 410 -5.88 -21.51 4.47
N ASP A 411 -5.75 -20.95 5.68
CA ASP A 411 -4.75 -21.36 6.67
C ASP A 411 -5.23 -22.55 7.52
N GLY A 412 -6.52 -22.88 7.45
CA GLY A 412 -7.17 -23.90 8.27
C GLY A 412 -7.78 -23.34 9.57
N ASP A 413 -7.77 -22.03 9.77
CA ASP A 413 -8.31 -21.42 10.97
C ASP A 413 -9.84 -21.32 10.91
N PRO A 414 -10.52 -21.55 12.04
CA PRO A 414 -11.98 -21.55 12.08
C PRO A 414 -12.54 -20.13 11.97
N VAL A 415 -13.55 -19.99 11.13
CA VAL A 415 -14.25 -18.75 10.80
C VAL A 415 -15.75 -18.95 10.97
N PHE A 416 -16.38 -18.03 11.71
CA PHE A 416 -17.82 -17.94 11.83
C PHE A 416 -18.40 -17.05 10.72
N LEU A 417 -19.30 -17.63 9.93
CA LEU A 417 -19.99 -16.98 8.81
C LEU A 417 -21.38 -16.53 9.27
N ALA A 418 -21.52 -15.24 9.58
CA ALA A 418 -22.76 -14.66 10.04
C ALA A 418 -23.70 -14.30 8.89
N ARG A 419 -25.00 -14.58 9.05
CA ARG A 419 -26.04 -14.27 8.04
C ARG A 419 -26.59 -12.84 8.16
N ASN A 420 -26.47 -12.24 9.34
CA ASN A 420 -26.85 -10.87 9.65
C ASN A 420 -26.22 -10.45 10.99
N ASP A 421 -26.32 -9.16 11.34
CA ASP A 421 -25.76 -8.60 12.58
C ASP A 421 -26.34 -9.23 13.84
N TRP A 422 -27.64 -9.55 13.85
CA TRP A 422 -28.28 -10.20 14.99
C TRP A 422 -27.68 -11.58 15.26
N HIS A 423 -27.44 -12.38 14.21
CA HIS A 423 -26.82 -13.70 14.34
C HIS A 423 -25.40 -13.63 14.88
N LEU A 424 -24.63 -12.61 14.48
CA LEU A 424 -23.30 -12.37 15.03
C LEU A 424 -23.38 -11.97 16.51
N THR A 425 -24.27 -11.03 16.84
CA THR A 425 -24.42 -10.52 18.21
C THR A 425 -24.90 -11.60 19.17
N ASP A 426 -25.90 -12.40 18.78
CA ASP A 426 -26.41 -13.53 19.58
C ASP A 426 -25.31 -14.59 19.84
N ALA A 427 -24.48 -14.88 18.83
CA ALA A 427 -23.35 -15.78 18.97
C ALA A 427 -22.30 -15.24 19.97
N ILE A 428 -21.99 -13.95 19.91
CA ILE A 428 -21.07 -13.28 20.85
C ILE A 428 -21.64 -13.31 22.28
N ASP A 429 -22.91 -12.94 22.45
CA ASP A 429 -23.54 -12.80 23.77
C ASP A 429 -23.64 -14.15 24.52
N LYS A 430 -23.97 -15.22 23.79
CA LYS A 430 -24.08 -16.58 24.34
C LYS A 430 -22.72 -17.24 24.61
N ASN A 431 -21.66 -16.80 23.94
CA ASN A 431 -20.36 -17.47 23.94
C ASN A 431 -19.23 -16.51 24.33
N LYS A 432 -19.32 -15.93 25.53
CA LYS A 432 -18.34 -14.96 26.05
C LYS A 432 -16.90 -15.47 26.15
N ALA A 433 -16.70 -16.78 26.13
CA ALA A 433 -15.37 -17.41 26.10
C ALA A 433 -14.73 -17.40 24.71
N ILE A 434 -15.48 -17.08 23.65
CA ILE A 434 -15.02 -17.04 22.27
C ILE A 434 -14.84 -15.59 21.85
N ARG A 435 -13.65 -15.26 21.34
CA ARG A 435 -13.35 -13.97 20.72
C ARG A 435 -13.65 -14.05 19.23
N PHE A 436 -14.45 -13.12 18.74
CA PHE A 436 -14.79 -12.96 17.32
C PHE A 436 -14.02 -11.76 16.79
N VAL A 437 -13.02 -11.99 15.94
CA VAL A 437 -12.12 -10.93 15.46
C VAL A 437 -12.32 -10.66 13.97
N ALA A 438 -12.31 -9.38 13.61
CA ALA A 438 -12.42 -8.89 12.23
C ALA A 438 -11.05 -8.79 11.53
N THR A 439 -9.96 -8.85 12.30
CA THR A 439 -8.59 -8.85 11.81
C THR A 439 -7.79 -9.91 12.54
N LYS A 440 -6.89 -10.56 11.83
CA LYS A 440 -5.98 -11.59 12.36
C LYS A 440 -4.55 -11.10 12.27
#